data_AF-A0A1Z5JQ68-F1
#
_entry.id   AF-A0A1Z5JQ68-F1
#
_cell.length_a   1.000
_cell.length_b   1.000
_cell.length_c   1.000
_cell.angle_alpha   90.00
_cell.angle_beta   90.00
_cell.angle_gamma   90.00
#
_symmetry.space_group_name_H-M   'P 1'
#
loop_
_entity.id
_entity.type
_entity.pdbx_description
1 polymer ?
#
loop_
_entity_poly.entity_id
_entity_poly.type
_entity_poly.pdbx_seq_one_letter_code
_entity_poly.pdbx_strand_id
1 'polypeptide(L)'
;MKFYTATLFVSGVTAFAPAPYFGKLCTALYAEIRPPTEKAETLRFGWDGTTALGGAVEVAKPARMLDEIRASGEMIPDECEVFNANVEMNADDLKFEDVIAMIDTYYESQILEFKNGDMVNKPGENEGSAKVLSYAALSGLDKETTLKLWGQYYREVLADPKGDSHQNIRNFMKYGWEGVPFENGIALTRKQVGEGEWDWDAESWIP
;
A
#
# COMPACT_ATOMS: atom_id res chain seq x y z
N MET A 1 56.88 36.14 -41.28
CA MET A 1 56.25 37.44 -41.62
C MET A 1 55.40 37.29 -42.87
N LYS A 2 54.08 37.25 -42.72
CA LYS A 2 53.11 37.72 -43.72
C LYS A 2 51.91 38.22 -42.94
N PHE A 3 51.78 39.54 -42.89
CA PHE A 3 50.66 40.27 -42.32
C PHE A 3 49.48 40.17 -43.30
N TYR A 4 48.29 39.88 -42.78
CA TYR A 4 47.05 40.09 -43.52
C TYR A 4 46.19 41.08 -42.73
N THR A 5 45.95 42.22 -43.37
CA THR A 5 45.18 43.34 -42.87
C THR A 5 43.75 43.25 -43.40
N ALA A 6 42.80 43.36 -42.47
CA ALA A 6 41.48 43.99 -42.55
C ALA A 6 40.62 43.86 -43.83
N THR A 7 39.38 43.43 -43.66
CA THR A 7 38.23 44.25 -44.08
C THR A 7 37.02 43.93 -43.19
N LEU A 8 36.56 44.93 -42.45
CA LEU A 8 35.26 44.95 -41.76
C LEU A 8 34.15 45.07 -42.81
N PHE A 9 33.23 44.10 -42.85
CA PHE A 9 31.93 44.27 -43.49
C PHE A 9 30.85 44.29 -42.41
N VAL A 10 30.25 45.46 -42.22
CA VAL A 10 29.01 45.64 -41.48
C VAL A 10 27.88 45.34 -42.45
N SER A 11 27.12 44.29 -42.21
CA SER A 11 25.89 44.01 -42.95
C SER A 11 24.73 43.81 -41.99
N GLY A 12 23.84 44.81 -42.00
CA GLY A 12 22.39 44.69 -41.84
C GLY A 12 21.86 43.90 -40.65
N VAL A 13 21.49 44.62 -39.60
CA VAL A 13 20.53 44.15 -38.59
C VAL A 13 19.17 44.03 -39.27
N THR A 14 18.72 42.81 -39.57
CA THR A 14 17.31 42.51 -39.80
C THR A 14 16.74 41.93 -38.50
N ALA A 15 16.21 42.83 -37.67
CA ALA A 15 15.38 42.47 -36.54
C ALA A 15 14.09 41.83 -37.08
N PHE A 16 14.05 40.50 -37.12
CA PHE A 16 12.84 39.74 -37.36
C PHE A 16 11.99 39.82 -36.09
N ALA A 17 11.14 40.83 -36.01
CA ALA A 17 10.12 40.93 -34.99
C ALA A 17 8.91 40.09 -35.43
N PRO A 18 8.60 38.95 -34.80
CA PRO A 18 7.27 38.38 -34.94
C PRO A 18 6.28 39.35 -34.28
N ALA A 19 5.33 39.84 -35.06
CA ALA A 19 4.20 40.60 -34.55
C ALA A 19 3.51 39.78 -33.44
N PRO A 20 3.15 40.40 -32.29
CA PRO A 20 2.38 39.70 -31.28
C PRO A 20 1.01 39.40 -31.87
N TYR A 21 0.70 38.12 -32.02
CA TYR A 21 -0.65 37.65 -32.30
C TYR A 21 -1.58 38.15 -31.18
N PHE A 22 -2.34 39.20 -31.48
CA PHE A 22 -3.55 39.59 -30.77
C PHE A 22 -4.59 38.49 -31.00
N GLY A 23 -4.96 37.77 -29.95
CA GLY A 23 -5.97 36.74 -30.06
C GLY A 23 -6.14 35.84 -28.84
N LYS A 24 -5.87 36.34 -27.62
CA LYS A 24 -6.48 35.70 -26.44
C LYS A 24 -7.90 36.25 -26.32
N LEU A 25 -8.87 35.44 -26.74
CA LEU A 25 -10.22 35.54 -26.19
C LEU A 25 -10.11 35.19 -24.71
N CYS A 26 -9.82 36.21 -23.89
CA CYS A 26 -10.14 36.18 -22.48
C CYS A 26 -11.66 36.28 -22.40
N THR A 27 -12.34 35.15 -22.29
CA THR A 27 -13.65 35.11 -21.68
C THR A 27 -13.46 35.52 -20.23
N ALA A 28 -13.55 36.82 -19.98
CA ALA A 28 -13.75 37.35 -18.64
C ALA A 28 -15.14 36.91 -18.20
N LEU A 29 -15.21 35.77 -17.51
CA LEU A 29 -16.35 35.44 -16.65
C LEU A 29 -16.36 36.51 -15.57
N TYR A 30 -17.24 37.50 -15.73
CA TYR A 30 -17.63 38.36 -14.63
C TYR A 30 -18.27 37.45 -13.57
N ALA A 31 -17.54 37.20 -12.49
CA ALA A 31 -18.17 36.75 -11.27
C ALA A 31 -18.98 37.94 -10.74
N GLU A 32 -20.30 37.90 -10.88
CA GLU A 32 -21.19 38.77 -10.10
C GLU A 32 -20.97 38.46 -8.63
N ILE A 33 -20.14 39.28 -7.97
CA ILE A 33 -19.98 39.23 -6.52
C ILE A 33 -21.26 39.82 -5.94
N ARG A 34 -22.15 38.94 -5.46
CA ARG A 34 -23.33 39.34 -4.70
C ARG A 34 -22.88 40.15 -3.47
N PRO A 35 -23.56 41.26 -3.11
CA PRO A 35 -23.24 41.99 -1.90
C PRO A 35 -23.38 41.07 -0.67
N PRO A 36 -22.72 41.38 0.46
CA PRO A 36 -22.85 40.59 1.67
C PRO A 36 -24.32 40.55 2.08
N THR A 37 -24.96 39.39 1.92
CA THR A 37 -26.32 39.19 2.42
C THR A 37 -26.26 39.29 3.94
N GLU A 38 -27.09 40.17 4.51
CA GLU A 38 -27.21 40.32 5.95
C GLU A 38 -27.53 38.97 6.61
N LYS A 39 -26.94 38.79 7.78
CA LYS A 39 -26.77 37.50 8.43
C LYS A 39 -28.06 36.84 8.89
N ALA A 40 -27.93 35.52 9.01
CA ALA A 40 -28.47 34.70 10.09
C ALA A 40 -29.99 34.49 10.08
N GLU A 41 -30.42 33.62 9.19
CA GLU A 41 -31.34 32.57 9.63
C GLU A 41 -30.50 31.35 9.97
N THR A 42 -30.52 30.99 11.25
CA THR A 42 -30.02 29.72 11.74
C THR A 42 -30.55 28.62 10.83
N LEU A 43 -29.67 28.01 10.03
CA LEU A 43 -29.90 26.65 9.56
C LEU A 43 -29.91 25.78 10.81
N ARG A 44 -31.09 25.66 11.44
CA ARG A 44 -31.39 24.59 12.37
C ARG A 44 -31.49 23.33 11.54
N PHE A 45 -30.34 22.86 11.06
CA PHE A 45 -30.16 21.46 10.77
C PHE A 45 -30.44 20.77 12.10
N GLY A 46 -31.58 20.08 12.20
CA GLY A 46 -32.08 19.43 13.40
C GLY A 46 -31.18 18.26 13.79
N TRP A 47 -29.94 18.58 14.15
CA TRP A 47 -28.96 17.67 14.68
C TRP A 47 -28.83 17.98 16.15
N ASP A 48 -29.58 17.24 16.96
CA ASP A 48 -29.58 17.31 18.41
C ASP A 48 -28.35 16.63 19.05
N GLY A 49 -27.45 16.07 18.23
CA GLY A 49 -26.29 15.31 18.69
C GLY A 49 -26.63 13.97 19.30
N THR A 50 -27.92 13.59 19.37
CA THR A 50 -28.40 12.36 20.02
C THR A 50 -28.88 11.29 19.05
N THR A 51 -29.16 11.66 17.79
CA THR A 51 -29.58 10.72 16.74
C THR A 51 -28.49 10.45 15.69
N ALA A 52 -27.23 10.37 16.12
CA ALA A 52 -26.25 9.62 15.34
C ALA A 52 -26.58 8.13 15.56
N LEU A 53 -27.47 7.58 14.74
CA LEU A 53 -27.34 6.18 14.33
C LEU A 53 -25.99 6.14 13.63
N GLY A 54 -24.94 5.92 14.44
CA GLY A 54 -23.57 5.95 14.01
C GLY A 54 -23.47 5.06 12.80
N GLY A 55 -23.29 5.66 11.62
CA GLY A 55 -22.58 4.97 10.57
C GLY A 55 -21.32 4.51 11.27
N ALA A 56 -21.19 3.21 11.46
CA ALA A 56 -19.98 2.62 11.97
C ALA A 56 -18.90 3.10 11.00
N VAL A 57 -18.22 4.19 11.37
CA VAL A 57 -16.82 4.32 11.00
C VAL A 57 -16.28 3.09 11.69
N GLU A 58 -16.17 1.99 10.95
CA GLU A 58 -15.35 0.88 11.37
C GLU A 58 -13.97 1.51 11.52
N VAL A 59 -13.68 1.94 12.75
CA VAL A 59 -12.40 2.52 13.10
C VAL A 59 -11.45 1.39 12.79
N ALA A 60 -10.62 1.59 11.76
CA ALA A 60 -9.63 0.60 11.34
C ALA A 60 -8.97 0.07 12.61
N LYS A 61 -9.11 -1.24 12.86
CA LYS A 61 -8.62 -1.85 14.10
C LYS A 61 -7.15 -1.43 14.26
N PRO A 62 -6.71 -1.01 15.45
CA PRO A 62 -5.31 -0.64 15.63
C PRO A 62 -4.42 -1.85 15.29
N ALA A 63 -3.26 -1.59 14.69
CA ALA A 63 -2.29 -2.64 14.38
C ALA A 63 -1.94 -3.41 15.66
N ARG A 64 -1.98 -4.74 15.58
CA ARG A 64 -1.71 -5.62 16.72
C ARG A 64 -0.24 -6.02 16.74
N MET A 65 0.31 -6.17 17.93
CA MET A 65 1.70 -6.65 18.09
C MET A 65 1.78 -8.15 17.87
N LEU A 66 2.82 -8.61 17.18
CA LEU A 66 3.03 -10.04 16.87
C LEU A 66 3.04 -10.91 18.13
N ASP A 67 3.69 -10.42 19.19
CA ASP A 67 3.81 -11.15 20.46
C ASP A 67 2.46 -11.34 21.15
N GLU A 68 1.57 -10.35 21.06
CA GLU A 68 0.21 -10.44 21.62
C GLU A 68 -0.64 -11.44 20.85
N ILE A 69 -0.53 -11.47 19.51
CA ILE A 69 -1.23 -12.42 18.65
C ILE A 69 -0.80 -13.85 19.02
N ARG A 70 0.50 -14.09 19.11
CA ARG A 70 1.05 -15.41 19.52
C ARG A 70 0.64 -15.78 20.93
N ALA A 71 0.64 -14.84 21.88
CA ALA A 71 0.21 -15.08 23.25
C ALA A 71 -1.30 -15.38 23.35
N SER A 72 -2.12 -14.84 22.45
CA SER A 72 -3.55 -15.14 22.39
C SER A 72 -3.87 -16.54 21.85
N GLY A 73 -2.88 -17.25 21.28
CA GLY A 73 -3.08 -18.56 20.67
C GLY A 73 -3.88 -18.52 19.38
N GLU A 74 -3.89 -17.38 18.69
CA GLU A 74 -4.54 -17.25 17.40
C GLU A 74 -3.82 -18.11 16.35
N MET A 75 -4.51 -19.14 15.87
CA MET A 75 -3.99 -20.05 14.86
C MET A 75 -4.19 -19.48 13.45
N ILE A 76 -3.36 -19.91 12.51
CA ILE A 76 -3.58 -19.65 11.08
C ILE A 76 -4.74 -20.53 10.56
N PRO A 77 -5.45 -20.12 9.50
CA PRO A 77 -6.48 -20.96 8.87
C PRO A 77 -5.89 -22.26 8.27
N ASP A 78 -6.66 -23.34 8.29
CA ASP A 78 -6.26 -24.66 7.78
C ASP A 78 -5.83 -24.61 6.31
N GLU A 79 -6.51 -23.80 5.47
CA GLU A 79 -6.14 -23.63 4.07
C GLU A 79 -4.79 -22.93 3.90
N CYS A 80 -4.44 -22.02 4.82
CA CYS A 80 -3.13 -21.38 4.85
C CYS A 80 -2.03 -22.39 5.24
N GLU A 81 -2.32 -23.34 6.13
CA GLU A 81 -1.37 -24.42 6.47
C GLU A 81 -1.07 -25.31 5.25
N VAL A 82 -2.11 -25.72 4.53
CA VAL A 82 -1.97 -26.51 3.30
C VAL A 82 -1.19 -25.72 2.25
N PHE A 83 -1.46 -24.43 2.11
CA PHE A 83 -0.72 -23.55 1.21
C PHE A 83 0.77 -23.48 1.58
N ASN A 84 1.09 -23.30 2.86
CA ASN A 84 2.47 -23.23 3.33
C ASN A 84 3.24 -24.53 3.03
N ALA A 85 2.62 -25.69 3.27
CA ALA A 85 3.21 -26.98 2.94
C ALA A 85 3.52 -27.13 1.44
N ASN A 86 2.63 -26.64 0.57
CA ASN A 86 2.87 -26.64 -0.88
C ASN A 86 4.07 -25.75 -1.26
N VAL A 87 4.19 -24.56 -0.65
CA VAL A 87 5.32 -23.65 -0.90
C VAL A 87 6.65 -24.24 -0.43
N GLU A 88 6.65 -24.97 0.69
CA GLU A 88 7.84 -25.67 1.17
C GLU A 88 8.30 -26.75 0.18
N MET A 89 7.36 -27.53 -0.37
CA MET A 89 7.64 -28.61 -1.32
C MET A 89 8.04 -28.13 -2.71
N ASN A 90 7.30 -27.18 -3.31
CA ASN A 90 7.58 -26.65 -4.63
C ASN A 90 6.99 -25.24 -4.80
N ALA A 91 7.86 -24.25 -5.03
CA ALA A 91 7.48 -22.87 -5.27
C ALA A 91 7.92 -22.32 -6.65
N ASP A 92 8.32 -23.20 -7.57
CA ASP A 92 8.90 -22.78 -8.86
C ASP A 92 7.87 -22.05 -9.74
N ASP A 93 6.62 -22.48 -9.69
CA ASP A 93 5.50 -21.88 -10.43
C ASP A 93 4.65 -20.92 -9.58
N LEU A 94 5.04 -20.69 -8.32
CA LEU A 94 4.29 -19.82 -7.42
C LEU A 94 4.28 -18.39 -7.97
N LYS A 95 3.09 -17.81 -8.06
CA LYS A 95 2.88 -16.41 -8.44
C LYS A 95 2.60 -15.56 -7.21
N PHE A 96 3.16 -14.37 -7.19
CA PHE A 96 2.95 -13.40 -6.12
C PHE A 96 1.47 -13.06 -5.93
N GLU A 97 0.73 -12.94 -7.03
CA GLU A 97 -0.69 -12.63 -7.04
C GLU A 97 -1.52 -13.69 -6.31
N ASP A 98 -1.14 -14.97 -6.44
CA ASP A 98 -1.83 -16.08 -5.75
C ASP A 98 -1.61 -15.99 -4.24
N VAL A 99 -0.40 -15.59 -3.81
CA VAL A 99 -0.09 -15.35 -2.39
C VAL A 99 -0.93 -14.20 -1.84
N ILE A 100 -1.00 -13.07 -2.56
CA ILE A 100 -1.78 -11.91 -2.14
C ILE A 100 -3.28 -12.24 -2.10
N ALA A 101 -3.79 -12.98 -3.09
CA ALA A 101 -5.20 -13.40 -3.10
C ALA A 101 -5.56 -14.29 -1.91
N MET A 102 -4.68 -15.23 -1.56
CA MET A 102 -4.85 -16.07 -0.38
C MET A 102 -4.83 -15.23 0.91
N ILE A 103 -3.87 -14.31 1.06
CA ILE A 103 -3.81 -13.40 2.22
C ILE A 103 -5.09 -12.56 2.28
N ASP A 104 -5.53 -11.96 1.19
CA ASP A 104 -6.72 -11.10 1.15
C ASP A 104 -8.03 -11.88 1.38
N THR A 105 -8.03 -13.21 1.19
CA THR A 105 -9.19 -14.05 1.52
C THR A 105 -9.37 -14.18 3.02
N TYR A 106 -8.30 -14.45 3.77
CA TYR A 106 -8.36 -14.78 5.19
C TYR A 106 -7.98 -13.64 6.13
N TYR A 107 -7.33 -12.60 5.62
CA TYR A 107 -6.84 -11.47 6.40
C TYR A 107 -7.32 -10.15 5.81
N GLU A 108 -7.47 -9.18 6.69
CA GLU A 108 -7.70 -7.79 6.36
C GLU A 108 -6.39 -7.02 6.51
N SER A 109 -5.97 -6.35 5.44
CA SER A 109 -4.71 -5.61 5.42
C SER A 109 -4.89 -4.18 5.89
N GLN A 110 -3.88 -3.67 6.57
CA GLN A 110 -3.82 -2.32 7.11
C GLN A 110 -2.62 -1.56 6.55
N ILE A 111 -2.79 -0.25 6.39
CA ILE A 111 -1.72 0.64 5.95
C ILE A 111 -0.80 0.93 7.13
N LEU A 112 0.42 0.40 7.09
CA LEU A 112 1.40 0.48 8.16
C LEU A 112 2.79 0.83 7.62
N GLU A 113 3.56 1.60 8.39
CA GLU A 113 4.99 1.75 8.19
C GLU A 113 5.73 0.52 8.73
N PHE A 114 6.66 -0.04 7.97
CA PHE A 114 7.48 -1.17 8.42
C PHE A 114 8.94 -1.02 7.97
N LYS A 115 9.84 -1.57 8.80
CA LYS A 115 11.27 -1.64 8.53
C LYS A 115 11.68 -3.02 8.03
N ASN A 116 12.58 -3.07 7.06
CA ASN A 116 13.19 -4.27 6.54
C ASN A 116 14.68 -4.02 6.27
N GLY A 117 15.51 -4.35 7.25
CA GLY A 117 16.94 -4.07 7.21
C GLY A 117 17.22 -2.57 7.26
N ASP A 118 17.90 -2.07 6.22
CA ASP A 118 18.21 -0.64 6.09
C ASP A 118 17.06 0.16 5.47
N MET A 119 16.02 -0.52 4.97
CA MET A 119 14.89 0.13 4.31
C MET A 119 13.75 0.38 5.31
N VAL A 120 13.22 1.60 5.31
CA VAL A 120 11.99 1.97 6.01
C VAL A 120 10.94 2.28 4.94
N ASN A 121 9.84 1.52 4.95
CA ASN A 121 8.74 1.67 4.00
C ASN A 121 7.63 2.47 4.67
N LYS A 122 7.25 3.61 4.10
CA LYS A 122 6.20 4.47 4.66
C LYS A 122 4.83 3.81 4.56
N PRO A 123 3.82 4.29 5.31
CA PRO A 123 2.47 3.77 5.18
C PRO A 123 1.97 3.91 3.73
N GLY A 124 1.57 2.79 3.13
CA GLY A 124 1.08 2.69 1.75
C GLY A 124 2.17 2.44 0.69
N GLU A 125 3.43 2.40 1.10
CA GLU A 125 4.53 1.99 0.22
C GLU A 125 4.79 0.48 0.36
N ASN A 126 5.00 -0.20 -0.77
CA ASN A 126 5.34 -1.62 -0.81
C ASN A 126 4.36 -2.51 0.00
N GLU A 127 3.06 -2.22 -0.11
CA GLU A 127 2.00 -2.92 0.62
C GLU A 127 2.06 -4.44 0.44
N GLY A 128 2.39 -4.90 -0.77
CA GLY A 128 2.58 -6.33 -1.04
C GLY A 128 3.68 -6.97 -0.18
N SER A 129 4.81 -6.28 0.02
CA SER A 129 5.86 -6.73 0.94
C SER A 129 5.41 -6.68 2.40
N ALA A 130 4.65 -5.66 2.79
CA ALA A 130 4.09 -5.57 4.15
C ALA A 130 3.17 -6.76 4.46
N LYS A 131 2.29 -7.12 3.51
CA LYS A 131 1.39 -8.28 3.61
C LYS A 131 2.17 -9.59 3.73
N VAL A 132 3.13 -9.84 2.83
CA VAL A 132 3.91 -11.09 2.85
C VAL A 132 4.72 -11.25 4.13
N LEU A 133 5.43 -10.20 4.57
CA LEU A 133 6.21 -10.24 5.81
C LEU A 133 5.32 -10.47 7.03
N SER A 134 4.19 -9.77 7.08
CA SER A 134 3.19 -9.94 8.14
C SER A 134 2.65 -11.38 8.18
N TYR A 135 2.25 -11.92 7.03
CA TYR A 135 1.71 -13.27 6.92
C TYR A 135 2.74 -14.33 7.32
N ALA A 136 3.98 -14.18 6.84
CA ALA A 136 5.04 -15.13 7.14
C ALA A 136 5.43 -15.09 8.63
N ALA A 137 5.38 -13.92 9.27
CA ALA A 137 5.61 -13.80 10.70
C ALA A 137 4.49 -14.44 11.54
N LEU A 138 3.23 -14.28 11.10
CA LEU A 138 2.06 -14.93 11.72
C LEU A 138 2.12 -16.45 11.59
N SER A 139 2.50 -16.93 10.40
CA SER A 139 2.62 -18.36 10.09
C SER A 139 3.89 -19.01 10.66
N GLY A 140 4.81 -18.22 11.24
CA GLY A 140 6.06 -18.73 11.82
C GLY A 140 7.03 -19.29 10.79
N LEU A 141 6.99 -18.81 9.54
CA LEU A 141 7.81 -19.32 8.45
C LEU A 141 9.28 -18.94 8.61
N ASP A 142 10.16 -19.82 8.16
CA ASP A 142 11.58 -19.55 8.13
C ASP A 142 11.93 -18.54 7.02
N LYS A 143 13.18 -18.07 7.03
CA LYS A 143 13.66 -17.06 6.07
C LYS A 143 13.55 -17.55 4.62
N GLU A 144 13.88 -18.81 4.34
CA GLU A 144 13.93 -19.32 2.97
C GLU A 144 12.52 -19.50 2.40
N THR A 145 11.59 -20.04 3.20
CA THR A 145 10.19 -20.18 2.78
C THR A 145 9.52 -18.82 2.61
N THR A 146 9.83 -17.86 3.48
CA THR A 146 9.35 -16.48 3.35
C THR A 146 9.83 -15.84 2.04
N LEU A 147 11.09 -16.07 1.64
CA LEU A 147 11.60 -15.57 0.36
C LEU A 147 10.83 -16.13 -0.84
N LYS A 148 10.42 -17.40 -0.78
CA LYS A 148 9.63 -18.04 -1.84
C LYS A 148 8.25 -17.40 -2.02
N LEU A 149 7.65 -16.82 -0.96
CA LEU A 149 6.33 -16.18 -1.04
C LEU A 149 6.29 -14.95 -1.97
N TRP A 150 7.44 -14.33 -2.27
CA TRP A 150 7.49 -13.29 -3.31
C TRP A 150 7.37 -13.86 -4.75
N GLY A 151 7.33 -15.18 -4.91
CA GLY A 151 7.07 -15.85 -6.18
C GLY A 151 8.04 -15.44 -7.27
N GLN A 152 7.51 -14.97 -8.40
CA GLN A 152 8.31 -14.54 -9.54
C GLN A 152 9.33 -13.46 -9.20
N TYR A 153 9.02 -12.53 -8.29
CA TYR A 153 9.92 -11.42 -7.97
C TYR A 153 11.18 -11.90 -7.23
N TYR A 154 11.07 -12.95 -6.43
CA TYR A 154 12.24 -13.57 -5.81
C TYR A 154 13.13 -14.22 -6.86
N ARG A 155 12.54 -14.95 -7.82
CA ARG A 155 13.29 -15.55 -8.94
C ARG A 155 13.96 -14.50 -9.82
N GLU A 156 13.32 -13.36 -10.07
CA GLU A 156 13.92 -12.23 -10.78
C GLU A 156 15.15 -11.66 -10.05
N VAL A 157 15.06 -11.49 -8.72
CA VAL A 157 16.18 -11.02 -7.89
C VAL A 157 17.35 -11.99 -7.92
N LEU A 158 17.09 -13.31 -7.89
CA LEU A 158 18.12 -14.33 -8.03
C LEU A 158 18.77 -14.33 -9.42
N ALA A 159 17.99 -14.10 -10.47
CA ALA A 159 18.47 -14.02 -11.85
C ALA A 159 19.31 -12.75 -12.12
N ASP A 160 19.04 -11.66 -11.40
CA ASP A 160 19.83 -10.43 -11.46
C ASP A 160 20.43 -10.02 -10.10
N PRO A 161 21.60 -10.58 -9.73
CA PRO A 161 22.28 -10.25 -8.48
C PRO A 161 22.79 -8.81 -8.41
N LYS A 162 22.95 -8.11 -9.54
CA LYS A 162 23.50 -6.74 -9.60
C LYS A 162 22.43 -5.67 -9.75
N GLY A 163 21.19 -6.06 -10.02
CA GLY A 163 20.05 -5.15 -10.13
C GLY A 163 19.69 -4.46 -8.83
N ASP A 164 18.90 -3.40 -8.96
CA ASP A 164 18.35 -2.58 -7.88
C ASP A 164 16.83 -2.72 -7.74
N SER A 165 16.22 -3.66 -8.48
CA SER A 165 14.80 -4.00 -8.33
C SER A 165 14.50 -4.67 -6.99
N HIS A 166 13.25 -4.54 -6.53
CA HIS A 166 12.69 -5.29 -5.39
C HIS A 166 13.53 -5.19 -4.11
N GLN A 167 13.82 -3.96 -3.68
CA GLN A 167 14.70 -3.67 -2.53
C GLN A 167 14.29 -4.39 -1.23
N ASN A 168 12.99 -4.59 -0.98
CA ASN A 168 12.54 -5.36 0.19
C ASN A 168 12.99 -6.82 0.15
N ILE A 169 12.95 -7.48 -1.01
CA ILE A 169 13.39 -8.87 -1.16
C ILE A 169 14.90 -8.94 -0.89
N ARG A 170 15.68 -8.03 -1.50
CA ARG A 170 17.15 -7.99 -1.32
C ARG A 170 17.56 -7.71 0.12
N ASN A 171 16.89 -6.76 0.79
CA ASN A 171 17.13 -6.49 2.20
C ASN A 171 16.78 -7.70 3.08
N PHE A 172 15.66 -8.36 2.81
CA PHE A 172 15.28 -9.56 3.56
C PHE A 172 16.23 -10.74 3.32
N MET A 173 16.78 -10.89 2.11
CA MET A 173 17.85 -11.87 1.84
C MET A 173 19.11 -11.59 2.66
N LYS A 174 19.45 -10.33 2.90
CA LYS A 174 20.64 -9.93 3.67
C LYS A 174 20.43 -10.07 5.18
N TYR A 175 19.36 -9.46 5.70
CA TYR A 175 19.12 -9.32 7.14
C TYR A 175 18.21 -10.40 7.72
N GLY A 176 17.32 -10.98 6.90
CA GLY A 176 16.30 -11.94 7.36
C GLY A 176 15.35 -11.32 8.39
N TRP A 177 14.84 -12.17 9.29
CA TRP A 177 13.91 -11.76 10.35
C TRP A 177 14.50 -10.77 11.36
N GLU A 178 15.82 -10.77 11.57
CA GLU A 178 16.48 -9.77 12.43
C GLU A 178 16.33 -8.34 11.89
N GLY A 179 16.12 -8.19 10.58
CA GLY A 179 15.88 -6.91 9.93
C GLY A 179 14.43 -6.40 10.00
N VAL A 180 13.48 -7.21 10.49
CA VAL A 180 12.04 -6.89 10.47
C VAL A 180 11.48 -6.94 11.90
N PRO A 181 11.70 -5.89 12.71
CA PRO A 181 11.32 -5.88 14.13
C PRO A 181 9.81 -5.73 14.39
N PHE A 182 9.01 -5.38 13.37
CA PHE A 182 7.57 -5.08 13.53
C PHE A 182 7.25 -4.06 14.63
N GLU A 183 8.03 -2.98 14.74
CA GLU A 183 7.90 -1.94 15.78
C GLU A 183 6.50 -1.30 15.83
N ASN A 184 5.86 -1.13 14.67
CA ASN A 184 4.52 -0.56 14.56
C ASN A 184 3.40 -1.62 14.59
N GLY A 185 3.74 -2.90 14.75
CA GLY A 185 2.81 -4.03 14.70
C GLY A 185 2.75 -4.74 13.35
N ILE A 186 1.78 -5.64 13.23
CA ILE A 186 1.53 -6.48 12.05
C ILE A 186 0.47 -5.82 11.16
N ALA A 187 0.70 -5.83 9.84
CA ALA A 187 -0.19 -5.20 8.87
C ALA A 187 -1.44 -6.03 8.52
N LEU A 188 -1.63 -7.19 9.15
CA LEU A 188 -2.70 -8.14 8.89
C LEU A 188 -3.51 -8.41 10.15
N THR A 189 -4.83 -8.41 10.01
CA THR A 189 -5.78 -8.89 11.02
C THR A 189 -6.58 -10.05 10.44
N ARG A 190 -6.66 -11.18 11.15
CA ARG A 190 -7.47 -12.31 10.70
C ARG A 190 -8.93 -11.91 10.57
N LYS A 191 -9.52 -12.24 9.42
CA LYS A 191 -10.97 -12.13 9.22
C LYS A 191 -11.64 -13.21 10.04
N GLN A 192 -12.71 -12.84 10.74
CA GLN A 192 -13.65 -13.84 11.23
C GLN A 192 -14.38 -14.38 10.01
N VAL A 193 -13.84 -15.42 9.40
CA VAL A 193 -14.61 -16.27 8.51
C VAL A 193 -15.56 -17.00 9.45
N GLY A 194 -16.71 -16.37 9.70
CA GLY A 194 -17.80 -17.08 10.34
C GLY A 194 -18.11 -18.25 9.42
N GLU A 195 -17.87 -19.45 9.90
CA GLU A 195 -18.75 -20.55 9.59
C GLU A 195 -20.13 -20.06 10.07
N GLY A 196 -20.83 -19.34 9.19
CA GLY A 196 -22.28 -19.25 9.22
C GLY A 196 -22.85 -20.62 8.87
N GLU A 197 -22.37 -21.67 9.54
CA GLU A 197 -23.18 -22.84 9.78
C GLU A 197 -24.35 -22.31 10.60
N TRP A 198 -25.43 -22.04 9.87
CA TRP A 198 -26.75 -22.22 10.40
C TRP A 198 -26.76 -23.59 11.08
N ASP A 199 -26.53 -23.58 12.38
CA ASP A 199 -26.68 -24.73 13.25
C ASP A 199 -28.15 -25.13 13.21
N TRP A 200 -28.49 -26.04 12.28
CA TRP A 200 -29.85 -26.56 12.13
C TRP A 200 -30.34 -27.25 13.41
N ASP A 201 -29.43 -27.61 14.32
CA ASP A 201 -29.75 -28.21 15.61
C ASP A 201 -30.18 -27.18 16.68
N ALA A 202 -30.06 -25.87 16.41
CA ALA A 202 -30.40 -24.81 17.36
C ALA A 202 -31.92 -24.62 17.62
N GLU A 203 -32.81 -25.27 16.86
CA GLU A 203 -34.27 -25.18 17.06
C GLU A 203 -34.89 -26.32 17.90
N SER A 204 -34.10 -27.06 18.70
CA SER A 204 -34.64 -28.16 19.52
C SER A 204 -35.21 -27.76 20.88
N TRP A 205 -35.39 -26.46 21.18
CA TRP A 205 -36.04 -26.03 22.43
C TRP A 205 -37.12 -24.97 22.20
N ILE A 206 -38.27 -25.44 21.71
CA ILE A 206 -39.56 -24.79 21.99
C ILE A 206 -40.22 -25.62 23.10
N PRO A 207 -40.27 -25.13 24.35
CA PRO A 207 -40.95 -25.80 25.46
C PRO A 207 -42.47 -25.76 25.34
#